data_AF-A0A953ISM1-F1
#
_entry.id   AF-A0A953ISM1-F1
#
_cell.length_a   1.000
_cell.length_b   1.000
_cell.length_c   1.000
_cell.angle_alpha   90.00
_cell.angle_beta   90.00
_cell.angle_gamma   90.00
#
_symmetry.space_group_name_H-M   'P 1'
#
loop_
_entity.id
_entity.type
_entity.pdbx_description
1 polymer ?
#
loop_
_entity_poly.entity_id
_entity_poly.type
_entity_poly.pdbx_seq_one_letter_code
_entity_poly.pdbx_strand_id
1 'polypeptide(L)'
;HQHAHGARVLVNGDIALARHVGADGVHLPCAQLMQLAERPDLPLVAASCHNAPELARAAALELDFAVLGPVKETLSHPGVAGLGWTRVAHLLENISLPVFALGGLQRGDLASAQQAGAHGIAAIRAAWA
;
A
#
# COMPACT_ATOMS: atom_id res chain seq x y z
N HIS A 1 -6.00 -10.10 -21.93
CA HIS A 1 -7.40 -9.80 -21.57
C HIS A 1 -7.51 -8.85 -20.36
N GLN A 2 -6.68 -7.79 -20.22
CA GLN A 2 -6.83 -6.78 -19.14
C GLN A 2 -6.34 -5.35 -19.50
N HIS A 3 -6.44 -4.90 -20.76
CA HIS A 3 -6.06 -3.51 -21.16
C HIS A 3 -7.24 -2.64 -21.63
N ALA A 4 -8.47 -2.95 -21.22
CA ALA A 4 -9.66 -2.24 -21.72
C ALA A 4 -9.95 -0.90 -21.01
N HIS A 5 -9.31 -0.59 -19.86
CA HIS A 5 -9.67 0.60 -19.05
C HIS A 5 -8.48 1.40 -18.48
N GLY A 6 -7.24 1.17 -18.93
CA GLY A 6 -6.06 1.90 -18.42
C GLY A 6 -5.69 1.60 -16.95
N ALA A 7 -6.29 0.57 -16.35
CA ALA A 7 -5.94 0.08 -15.02
C ALA A 7 -4.61 -0.69 -15.09
N ARG A 8 -3.78 -0.53 -14.06
CA ARG A 8 -2.50 -1.26 -13.91
C ARG A 8 -2.70 -2.47 -13.00
N VAL A 9 -2.04 -3.58 -13.33
CA VAL A 9 -2.12 -4.85 -12.61
C VAL A 9 -0.81 -5.13 -11.88
N LEU A 10 -0.89 -5.31 -10.55
CA LEU A 10 0.24 -5.69 -9.71
C LEU A 10 0.10 -7.15 -9.26
N VAL A 11 1.18 -7.91 -9.34
CA VAL A 11 1.25 -9.28 -8.78
C VAL A 11 1.60 -9.20 -7.30
N ASN A 12 0.91 -9.97 -6.46
CA ASN A 12 1.16 -9.98 -5.03
C ASN A 12 2.35 -10.88 -4.67
N GLY A 13 3.44 -10.31 -4.15
CA GLY A 13 4.63 -10.97 -3.60
C GLY A 13 5.55 -11.69 -4.59
N ASP A 14 5.01 -12.24 -5.69
CA ASP A 14 5.81 -13.02 -6.63
C ASP A 14 6.46 -12.15 -7.71
N ILE A 15 7.69 -11.72 -7.43
CA ILE A 15 8.52 -10.90 -8.34
C ILE A 15 8.83 -11.67 -9.63
N ALA A 16 9.10 -12.97 -9.53
CA ALA A 16 9.45 -13.79 -10.69
C ALA A 16 8.25 -13.96 -11.62
N LEU A 17 7.08 -14.23 -11.05
CA LEU A 17 5.83 -14.28 -11.79
C LEU A 17 5.50 -12.94 -12.43
N ALA A 18 5.62 -11.82 -11.69
CA ALA A 18 5.38 -10.48 -12.23
C ALA A 18 6.18 -10.22 -13.51
N ARG A 19 7.46 -10.59 -13.51
CA ARG A 19 8.33 -10.51 -14.69
C ARG A 19 7.91 -11.47 -15.79
N HIS A 20 7.62 -12.72 -15.44
CA HIS A 20 7.27 -13.76 -16.41
C HIS A 20 5.97 -13.46 -17.16
N VAL A 21 4.96 -12.92 -16.47
CA VAL A 21 3.66 -12.60 -17.08
C VAL A 21 3.61 -11.21 -17.70
N GLY A 22 4.68 -10.42 -17.59
CA GLY A 22 4.71 -9.03 -18.05
C GLY A 22 3.68 -8.15 -17.34
N ALA A 23 3.51 -8.33 -16.02
CA ALA A 23 2.63 -7.48 -15.22
C ALA A 23 3.18 -6.05 -15.11
N ASP A 24 2.31 -5.09 -14.81
CA ASP A 24 2.73 -3.70 -14.62
C ASP A 24 3.62 -3.51 -13.39
N GLY A 25 3.62 -4.47 -12.46
CA GLY A 25 4.49 -4.45 -11.30
C GLY A 25 4.20 -5.51 -10.24
N VAL A 26 4.77 -5.29 -9.05
CA VAL A 26 4.62 -6.15 -7.88
C VAL A 26 4.14 -5.36 -6.66
N HIS A 27 3.27 -5.96 -5.85
CA HIS A 27 2.92 -5.49 -4.51
C HIS A 27 3.53 -6.46 -3.49
N LEU A 28 4.51 -5.98 -2.72
CA LEU A 28 5.26 -6.75 -1.74
C LEU A 28 4.55 -6.80 -0.38
N PRO A 29 4.39 -7.99 0.22
CA PRO A 29 4.09 -8.12 1.64
C PRO A 29 5.20 -7.52 2.51
N CYS A 30 4.87 -6.99 3.70
CA CYS A 30 5.84 -6.34 4.58
C CYS A 30 7.04 -7.24 4.92
N ALA A 31 6.80 -8.53 5.20
CA ALA A 31 7.88 -9.48 5.52
C ALA A 31 8.91 -9.60 4.39
N GLN A 32 8.44 -9.58 3.13
CA GLN A 32 9.32 -9.63 1.96
C GLN A 32 10.04 -8.30 1.73
N LEU A 33 9.35 -7.17 1.90
CA LEU A 33 9.97 -5.84 1.82
C LEU A 33 11.17 -5.72 2.77
N MET A 34 11.03 -6.22 4.00
CA MET A 34 12.08 -6.14 5.01
C MET A 34 13.30 -6.99 4.70
N GLN A 35 13.16 -8.01 3.84
CA GLN A 35 14.24 -8.92 3.44
C GLN A 35 14.91 -8.55 2.12
N LEU A 36 14.29 -7.68 1.31
CA LEU A 36 14.85 -7.26 0.03
C LEU A 36 16.12 -6.45 0.22
N ALA A 37 17.20 -6.83 -0.46
CA ALA A 37 18.45 -6.05 -0.47
C ALA A 37 18.32 -4.77 -1.31
N GLU A 38 17.60 -4.87 -2.43
CA GLU A 38 17.44 -3.81 -3.43
C GLU A 38 16.01 -3.79 -4.01
N ARG A 39 15.66 -2.69 -4.68
CA ARG A 39 14.37 -2.56 -5.38
C ARG A 39 14.28 -3.58 -6.53
N PRO A 40 13.18 -4.34 -6.64
CA PRO A 40 12.96 -5.18 -7.81
C PRO A 40 12.92 -4.36 -9.09
N ASP A 41 13.68 -4.78 -10.11
CA ASP A 41 13.61 -4.20 -11.45
C ASP A 41 12.28 -4.60 -12.13
N LEU A 42 11.27 -3.75 -11.91
CA LEU A 42 9.89 -3.81 -12.41
C LEU A 42 9.34 -2.38 -12.54
N PRO A 43 8.42 -2.11 -13.49
CA PRO A 43 7.92 -0.76 -13.74
C PRO A 43 7.17 -0.14 -12.56
N LEU A 44 6.50 -0.97 -11.76
CA LEU A 44 5.88 -0.58 -10.50
C LEU A 44 6.25 -1.55 -9.38
N VAL A 45 6.62 -1.00 -8.24
CA VAL A 45 6.91 -1.72 -7.00
C VAL A 45 6.21 -0.99 -5.87
N ALA A 46 5.26 -1.67 -5.24
CA ALA A 46 4.57 -1.19 -4.06
C ALA A 46 4.75 -2.15 -2.89
N ALA A 47 4.48 -1.68 -1.67
CA ALA A 47 4.51 -2.55 -0.50
C ALA A 47 3.37 -2.26 0.49
N SER A 48 2.95 -3.31 1.21
CA SER A 48 2.11 -3.15 2.39
C SER A 48 2.97 -2.79 3.60
N CYS A 49 2.61 -1.72 4.29
CA CYS A 49 3.30 -1.23 5.48
C CYS A 49 2.32 -1.03 6.64
N HIS A 50 2.82 -1.16 7.86
CA HIS A 50 2.02 -1.11 9.10
C HIS A 50 2.70 -0.25 10.19
N ASN A 51 3.96 0.15 9.99
CA ASN A 51 4.77 0.88 10.97
C ASN A 51 5.89 1.70 10.29
N ALA A 52 6.58 2.51 11.10
CA ALA A 52 7.64 3.40 10.62
C ALA A 52 8.85 2.66 10.00
N PRO A 53 9.37 1.56 10.58
CA PRO A 53 10.46 0.79 9.95
C PRO A 53 10.12 0.31 8.53
N GLU A 54 8.90 -0.18 8.31
CA GLU A 54 8.45 -0.64 7.00
C GLU A 54 8.34 0.51 5.99
N LEU A 55 7.79 1.65 6.40
CA LEU A 55 7.72 2.85 5.55
C LEU A 55 9.12 3.38 5.21
N ALA A 56 10.02 3.43 6.19
CA ALA A 56 11.39 3.85 5.98
C ALA A 56 12.13 2.90 5.03
N ARG A 57 11.88 1.58 5.13
CA ARG A 57 12.45 0.59 4.20
C ARG A 57 11.93 0.80 2.78
N ALA A 58 10.62 1.01 2.61
CA ALA A 58 10.03 1.26 1.30
C ALA A 58 10.57 2.56 0.67
N ALA A 59 10.74 3.62 1.46
CA ALA A 59 11.34 4.87 1.01
C ALA A 59 12.82 4.71 0.66
N ALA A 60 13.59 3.98 1.46
CA ALA A 60 15.02 3.73 1.23
C ALA A 60 15.29 2.88 -0.02
N LEU A 61 14.36 1.98 -0.36
CA LEU A 61 14.38 1.22 -1.62
C LEU A 61 13.72 1.99 -2.78
N GLU A 62 13.31 3.24 -2.55
CA GLU A 62 12.68 4.11 -3.55
C GLU A 62 11.50 3.42 -4.26
N LEU A 63 10.60 2.79 -3.51
CA LEU A 63 9.41 2.18 -4.09
C LEU A 63 8.51 3.26 -4.72
N ASP A 64 7.56 2.87 -5.58
CA ASP A 64 6.67 3.84 -6.22
C ASP A 64 5.59 4.34 -5.26
N PHE A 65 5.10 3.46 -4.38
CA PHE A 65 4.20 3.82 -3.29
C PHE A 65 4.13 2.74 -2.20
N ALA A 66 3.59 3.10 -1.04
CA ALA A 66 3.21 2.15 0.00
C ALA A 66 1.70 2.19 0.30
N VAL A 67 1.20 1.09 0.83
CA VAL A 67 -0.17 0.96 1.35
C VAL A 67 -0.08 0.81 2.86
N LEU A 68 -0.60 1.78 3.60
CA LEU A 68 -0.55 1.81 5.06
C LEU A 68 -1.90 1.41 5.66
N GLY A 69 -1.92 0.35 6.48
CA GLY A 69 -3.15 -0.12 7.10
C GLY A 69 -2.95 -1.25 8.10
N PRO A 70 -4.03 -1.82 8.66
CA PRO A 70 -5.40 -1.29 8.56
C PRO A 70 -5.56 0.00 9.36
N VAL A 71 -6.19 1.03 8.79
CA VAL A 71 -6.43 2.32 9.48
C VAL A 71 -7.60 2.23 10.45
N LYS A 72 -8.69 1.58 10.06
CA LYS A 72 -9.84 1.26 10.90
C LYS A 72 -9.99 -0.25 11.04
N GLU A 73 -10.83 -0.68 11.96
CA GLU A 73 -11.23 -2.08 12.10
C GLU A 73 -11.78 -2.61 10.76
N THR A 74 -11.49 -3.87 10.45
CA THR A 74 -11.89 -4.49 9.18
C THR A 74 -12.82 -5.66 9.44
N LEU A 75 -13.75 -5.91 8.51
CA LEU A 75 -14.65 -7.08 8.60
C LEU A 75 -13.91 -8.43 8.57
N SER A 76 -12.70 -8.47 8.02
CA SER A 76 -11.86 -9.68 8.02
C SER A 76 -11.20 -9.95 9.36
N HIS A 77 -11.05 -8.93 10.21
CA HIS A 77 -10.45 -9.02 11.54
C HIS A 77 -11.27 -8.15 12.54
N PRO A 78 -12.51 -8.58 12.86
CA PRO A 78 -13.35 -7.87 13.81
C PRO A 78 -12.73 -7.92 15.21
N GLY A 79 -12.87 -6.83 15.97
CA GLY A 79 -12.32 -6.65 17.31
C GLY A 79 -10.87 -6.17 17.38
N VAL A 80 -10.17 -6.04 16.24
CA VAL A 80 -8.81 -5.51 16.19
C VAL A 80 -8.84 -4.03 15.82
N ALA A 81 -8.44 -3.18 16.75
CA ALA A 81 -8.31 -1.75 16.50
C ALA A 81 -7.28 -1.49 15.38
N GLY A 82 -7.67 -0.69 14.39
CA GLY A 82 -6.76 -0.21 13.37
C GLY A 82 -5.75 0.81 13.93
N LEU A 83 -4.86 1.29 13.06
CA LEU A 83 -3.86 2.31 13.41
C LEU A 83 -4.49 3.60 13.94
N GLY A 84 -5.64 3.99 13.38
CA GLY A 84 -6.27 5.28 13.62
C GLY A 84 -5.55 6.44 12.92
N TRP A 85 -6.28 7.52 12.65
CA TRP A 85 -5.76 8.66 11.88
C TRP A 85 -4.61 9.39 12.57
N THR A 86 -4.64 9.53 13.89
CA THR A 86 -3.55 10.16 14.65
C THR A 86 -2.22 9.44 14.45
N ARG A 87 -2.23 8.10 14.49
CA ARG A 87 -1.02 7.30 14.26
C ARG A 87 -0.61 7.34 12.80
N VAL A 88 -1.55 7.32 11.86
CA VAL A 88 -1.26 7.48 10.43
C VAL A 88 -0.53 8.80 10.19
N ALA A 89 -1.06 9.92 10.71
CA ALA A 89 -0.42 11.23 10.57
C ALA A 89 1.02 11.21 11.10
N HIS A 90 1.23 10.72 12.32
CA HIS A 90 2.56 10.61 12.91
C HIS A 90 3.52 9.71 12.10
N LEU A 91 3.01 8.63 11.49
CA LEU A 91 3.83 7.76 10.64
C LEU A 91 4.24 8.41 9.32
N LEU A 92 3.46 9.37 8.82
CA LEU A 92 3.66 10.00 7.52
C LEU A 92 4.40 11.35 7.58
N GLU A 93 4.56 11.95 8.77
CA GLU A 93 5.21 13.26 8.97
C GLU A 93 6.56 13.42 8.25
N ASN A 94 7.36 12.35 8.15
CA ASN A 94 8.71 12.39 7.57
C ASN A 94 8.92 11.40 6.42
N ILE A 95 7.83 11.01 5.74
CA ILE A 95 7.88 10.03 4.64
C ILE A 95 7.71 10.78 3.32
N SER A 96 8.72 10.68 2.45
CA SER A 96 8.70 11.24 1.09
C SER A 96 8.07 10.32 0.05
N LEU A 97 7.85 9.05 0.40
CA LEU A 97 7.20 8.04 -0.44
C LEU A 97 5.68 8.29 -0.52
N PRO A 98 5.04 8.21 -1.70
CA PRO A 98 3.59 8.23 -1.78
C PRO A 98 2.96 7.10 -0.96
N VAL A 99 2.02 7.45 -0.07
CA VAL A 99 1.33 6.46 0.78
C VAL A 99 -0.18 6.52 0.60
N PHE A 100 -0.81 5.37 0.39
CA PHE A 100 -2.25 5.20 0.35
C PHE A 100 -2.76 4.51 1.62
N ALA A 101 -3.75 5.10 2.28
CA ALA A 101 -4.36 4.54 3.48
C ALA A 101 -5.32 3.39 3.12
N LEU A 102 -5.32 2.31 3.90
CA LEU A 102 -6.16 1.13 3.66
C LEU A 102 -6.69 0.53 4.97
N GLY A 103 -7.84 -0.15 4.90
CA GLY A 103 -8.40 -0.96 5.98
C GLY A 103 -9.57 -0.26 6.68
N GLY A 104 -10.78 -0.79 6.46
CA GLY A 104 -12.02 -0.27 7.05
C GLY A 104 -12.45 1.10 6.54
N LEU A 105 -11.88 1.56 5.42
CA LEU A 105 -12.10 2.89 4.85
C LEU A 105 -13.24 2.90 3.82
N GLN A 106 -13.95 4.03 3.75
CA GLN A 106 -15.00 4.34 2.78
C GLN A 106 -14.68 5.63 2.02
N ARG A 107 -15.45 5.95 0.95
CA ARG A 107 -15.22 7.18 0.14
C ARG A 107 -15.18 8.46 0.99
N GLY A 108 -16.00 8.55 2.04
CA GLY A 108 -16.02 9.70 2.95
C GLY A 108 -14.72 9.90 3.75
N ASP A 109 -13.83 8.91 3.79
CA ASP A 109 -12.57 8.98 4.53
C ASP A 109 -11.43 9.62 3.73
N LEU A 110 -11.64 9.96 2.46
CA LEU A 110 -10.60 10.55 1.61
C LEU A 110 -10.05 11.86 2.22
N ALA A 111 -10.93 12.71 2.74
CA ALA A 111 -10.52 13.96 3.38
C ALA A 111 -9.66 13.70 4.62
N SER A 112 -10.03 12.73 5.46
CA SER A 112 -9.23 12.34 6.62
C SER A 112 -7.88 11.75 6.23
N ALA A 113 -7.82 10.97 5.15
CA ALA A 113 -6.57 10.42 4.64
C ALA A 113 -5.61 11.54 4.19
N GLN A 114 -6.12 12.51 3.43
CA GLN A 114 -5.33 13.66 2.98
C GLN A 114 -4.86 14.53 4.14
N GLN A 115 -5.74 14.79 5.12
CA GLN A 115 -5.38 15.52 6.34
C GLN A 115 -4.30 14.80 7.16
N ALA A 116 -4.28 13.46 7.12
CA ALA A 116 -3.26 12.64 7.76
C ALA A 116 -1.99 12.47 6.92
N GLY A 117 -1.85 13.14 5.77
CA GLY A 117 -0.67 13.07 4.91
C GLY A 117 -0.65 11.92 3.91
N ALA A 118 -1.69 11.10 3.84
CA ALA A 118 -1.82 10.08 2.81
C ALA A 118 -2.22 10.71 1.46
N HIS A 119 -1.69 10.18 0.37
CA HIS A 119 -1.99 10.61 -1.00
C HIS A 119 -3.41 10.22 -1.44
N GLY A 120 -4.00 9.23 -0.78
CA GLY A 120 -5.37 8.80 -1.00
C GLY A 120 -5.73 7.57 -0.19
N ILE A 121 -6.83 6.93 -0.58
CA ILE A 121 -7.29 5.67 0.01
C ILE A 121 -7.17 4.54 -1.01
N ALA A 122 -6.67 3.38 -0.58
CA ALA A 122 -6.73 2.15 -1.35
C ALA A 122 -7.93 1.32 -0.88
N ALA A 123 -8.67 0.74 -1.82
CA ALA A 123 -9.84 -0.08 -1.53
C ALA A 123 -9.70 -1.46 -2.17
N ILE A 124 -9.72 -2.51 -1.34
CA ILE A 124 -9.78 -3.90 -1.80
C ILE A 124 -11.22 -4.31 -2.15
N ARG A 125 -12.24 -3.64 -1.58
CA ARG A 125 -13.66 -4.07 -1.71
C ARG A 125 -14.62 -3.02 -2.29
N ALA A 126 -14.26 -1.74 -2.37
CA ALA A 126 -15.15 -0.73 -2.95
C ALA A 126 -15.28 -0.80 -4.48
N ALA A 127 -14.62 -1.77 -5.13
CA ALA A 127 -14.71 -2.04 -6.56
C ALA A 127 -15.78 -3.09 -6.93
N TRP A 128 -16.45 -3.70 -5.94
CA TRP A 128 -17.47 -4.76 -6.15
C TRP A 128 -18.79 -4.45 -5.42
N ALA A 129 -19.24 -3.20 -5.46
CA ALA A 129 -20.56 -2.78 -4.99
C ALA A 129 -21.31 -2.06 -6.12
#